data_AF-A0A222WU77-F1
#
_entry.id   AF-A0A222WU77-F1
#
_cell.length_a   1.000
_cell.length_b   1.000
_cell.length_c   1.000
_cell.angle_alpha   90.00
_cell.angle_beta   90.00
_cell.angle_gamma   90.00
#
_symmetry.space_group_name_H-M   'P 1'
#
loop_
_entity.id
_entity.type
_entity.pdbx_description
1 polymer ?
#
loop_
_entity_poly.entity_id
_entity_poly.type
_entity_poly.pdbx_seq_one_letter_code
_entity_poly.pdbx_strand_id
1 'polypeptide(L)'
;MMFEKFLNHLQQLGKADKTIQNYVASWNAFEKWMRVADPLVTDACYATQKDISDYKRYMLKSGCLNGSPAKPSTMQFRFVQLNAIFRFFC
;
A
#
# COMPACT_ATOMS: atom_id res chain seq x y z
N MET A 1 -15.24 4.89 0.54
CA MET A 1 -13.95 5.61 0.69
C MET A 1 -13.14 5.52 -0.60
N MET A 2 -12.10 6.35 -0.79
CA MET A 2 -11.37 6.48 -2.08
C MET A 2 -10.82 5.14 -2.60
N PHE A 3 -10.30 4.29 -1.69
CA PHE A 3 -9.80 2.95 -2.04
C PHE A 3 -10.88 2.01 -2.59
N GLU A 4 -12.12 2.08 -2.12
CA GLU A 4 -13.22 1.28 -2.68
C GLU A 4 -13.50 1.68 -4.14
N LYS A 5 -13.34 2.96 -4.51
CA LYS A 5 -13.45 3.39 -5.91
C LYS A 5 -12.39 2.75 -6.79
N PHE A 6 -11.16 2.59 -6.28
CA PHE A 6 -10.10 1.87 -6.98
C PHE A 6 -10.44 0.38 -7.14
N LEU A 7 -10.97 -0.27 -6.10
CA LEU A 7 -11.38 -1.68 -6.19
C LEU A 7 -12.50 -1.88 -7.22
N ASN A 8 -13.52 -1.02 -7.21
CA ASN A 8 -14.60 -1.05 -8.20
C ASN A 8 -14.07 -0.83 -9.62
N HIS A 9 -13.11 0.07 -9.80
CA HIS A 9 -12.44 0.27 -11.10
C HIS A 9 -11.73 -1.01 -11.57
N LEU A 10 -10.99 -1.70 -10.69
CA LEU A 10 -10.35 -2.98 -11.05
C LEU A 10 -11.37 -4.07 -11.41
N GLN A 11 -12.51 -4.12 -10.73
CA GLN A 11 -13.60 -5.05 -11.04
C GLN A 11 -14.21 -4.74 -12.42
N GLN A 12 -14.46 -3.47 -12.73
CA GLN A 12 -14.96 -3.05 -14.05
C GLN A 12 -13.99 -3.37 -15.19
N LEU A 13 -12.68 -3.34 -14.91
CA LEU A 13 -11.64 -3.77 -15.86
C LEU A 13 -11.51 -5.31 -15.98
N GLY A 14 -12.34 -6.08 -15.27
CA GLY A 14 -12.31 -7.54 -15.30
C GLY A 14 -11.03 -8.14 -14.71
N LYS A 15 -10.38 -7.46 -13.76
CA LYS A 15 -9.19 -8.01 -13.09
C LYS A 15 -9.57 -9.20 -12.22
N ALA A 16 -8.73 -10.24 -12.22
CA ALA A 16 -8.94 -11.42 -11.40
C ALA A 16 -9.01 -11.08 -9.91
N ASP A 17 -9.87 -11.79 -9.16
CA ASP A 17 -10.06 -11.58 -7.72
C ASP A 17 -8.75 -11.66 -6.94
N LYS A 18 -7.87 -12.60 -7.29
CA LYS A 18 -6.54 -12.72 -6.66
C LYS A 18 -5.70 -11.46 -6.85
N THR A 19 -5.78 -10.82 -8.01
CA THR A 19 -5.08 -9.55 -8.26
C THR A 19 -5.66 -8.45 -7.38
N ILE A 20 -6.98 -8.34 -7.30
CA ILE A 20 -7.68 -7.37 -6.44
C ILE A 20 -7.29 -7.60 -4.97
N GLN A 21 -7.30 -8.84 -4.49
CA GLN A 21 -6.89 -9.21 -3.14
C GLN A 21 -5.44 -8.84 -2.85
N ASN A 22 -4.53 -8.97 -3.83
CA ASN A 22 -3.16 -8.52 -3.64
C ASN A 22 -3.07 -6.99 -3.46
N TYR A 23 -3.87 -6.20 -4.20
CA TYR A 23 -3.94 -4.75 -3.99
C TYR A 23 -4.47 -4.41 -2.59
N VAL A 24 -5.53 -5.08 -2.15
CA VAL A 24 -6.08 -4.95 -0.79
C VAL A 24 -5.01 -5.26 0.26
N ALA A 25 -4.28 -6.37 0.12
CA ALA A 25 -3.24 -6.74 1.08
C ALA A 25 -2.10 -5.70 1.16
N SER A 26 -1.69 -5.14 0.02
CA SER A 26 -0.67 -4.09 -0.03
C SER A 26 -1.15 -2.77 0.58
N TRP A 27 -2.40 -2.38 0.29
CA TRP A 27 -3.02 -1.18 0.86
C TRP A 27 -3.18 -1.29 2.38
N ASN A 28 -3.79 -2.38 2.86
CA ASN A 28 -4.03 -2.60 4.29
C ASN A 28 -2.72 -2.59 5.10
N ALA A 29 -1.65 -3.19 4.56
CA ALA A 29 -0.37 -3.20 5.23
C ALA A 29 0.27 -1.79 5.31
N PHE A 30 0.10 -0.99 4.25
CA PHE A 30 0.55 0.40 4.24
C PHE A 30 -0.26 1.28 5.19
N GLU A 31 -1.59 1.19 5.13
CA GLU A 31 -2.50 1.92 6.02
C GLU A 31 -2.24 1.58 7.49
N LYS A 32 -2.06 0.30 7.80
CA LYS A 32 -1.71 -0.14 9.16
C LYS A 32 -0.39 0.47 9.63
N TRP A 33 0.64 0.46 8.78
CA TRP A 33 1.92 1.09 9.12
C TRP A 33 1.76 2.60 9.33
N MET A 34 1.00 3.27 8.46
CA MET A 34 0.83 4.71 8.52
C MET A 34 0.12 5.14 9.80
N ARG A 35 -0.93 4.43 10.24
CA ARG A 35 -1.60 4.71 11.52
C ARG A 35 -0.68 4.57 12.74
N VAL A 36 0.37 3.76 12.64
CA VAL A 36 1.40 3.63 13.69
C VAL A 36 2.45 4.75 13.57
N ALA A 37 2.84 5.10 12.35
CA ALA A 37 3.84 6.12 12.08
C ALA A 37 3.32 7.55 12.33
N ASP A 38 2.05 7.79 12.04
CA ASP A 38 1.35 9.05 12.25
C ASP A 38 -0.10 8.78 12.73
N PRO A 39 -0.35 8.90 14.05
CA PRO A 39 -1.68 8.72 14.63
C PRO A 39 -2.71 9.77 14.20
N LEU A 40 -2.27 10.90 13.63
CA LEU A 40 -3.15 11.97 13.16
C LEU A 40 -3.65 11.73 11.74
N VAL A 41 -3.08 10.75 11.02
CA VAL A 41 -3.54 10.39 9.69
C VAL A 41 -4.95 9.80 9.78
N THR A 42 -5.89 10.44 9.10
CA THR A 42 -7.28 9.96 9.01
C THR A 42 -7.48 9.02 7.82
N ASP A 43 -6.72 9.21 6.73
CA ASP A 43 -6.82 8.40 5.53
C ASP A 43 -5.46 8.30 4.81
N ALA A 44 -5.03 7.08 4.51
CA ALA A 44 -3.78 6.80 3.80
C ALA A 44 -3.78 7.28 2.33
N CYS A 45 -4.93 7.67 1.79
CA CYS A 45 -5.03 8.29 0.47
C CYS A 45 -4.31 9.65 0.38
N TYR A 46 -4.11 10.33 1.51
CA TYR A 46 -3.39 11.60 1.58
C TYR A 46 -1.88 11.44 1.84
N ALA A 47 -1.35 10.23 1.64
CA ALA A 47 0.07 9.96 1.78
C ALA A 47 0.92 10.95 0.96
N THR A 48 1.90 11.56 1.60
CA THR A 48 2.89 12.40 0.93
C THR A 48 4.03 11.54 0.36
N GLN A 49 4.84 12.13 -0.52
CA GLN A 49 6.08 11.47 -0.98
C GLN A 49 7.04 11.12 0.18
N LYS A 50 7.01 11.90 1.26
CA LYS A 50 7.77 11.61 2.47
C LYS A 50 7.28 10.32 3.12
N ASP A 51 5.97 10.12 3.24
CA ASP A 51 5.39 8.91 3.83
C ASP A 51 5.74 7.66 3.03
N ILE A 52 5.71 7.75 1.70
CA ILE A 52 6.16 6.65 0.82
C ILE A 52 7.66 6.35 1.03
N SER A 53 8.48 7.39 1.17
CA SER A 53 9.92 7.24 1.40
C SER A 53 10.22 6.62 2.77
N ASP A 54 9.50 7.03 3.80
CA ASP A 54 9.64 6.49 5.15
C ASP A 54 9.09 5.07 5.24
N TYR A 55 8.02 4.75 4.52
CA TYR A 55 7.53 3.38 4.41
C TYR A 55 8.55 2.46 3.74
N LYS A 56 9.25 2.94 2.70
CA LYS A 56 10.34 2.20 2.06
C LYS A 56 11.48 1.91 3.03
N ARG A 57 11.86 2.89 3.86
CA ARG A 57 12.86 2.70 4.92
C ARG A 57 12.40 1.71 5.98
N TYR A 58 11.12 1.77 6.39
CA TYR A 58 10.52 0.79 7.28
C TYR A 58 10.59 -0.61 6.67
N MET A 59 10.22 -0.78 5.40
CA MET A 59 10.23 -2.10 4.77
C MET A 59 11.64 -2.71 4.70
N LEU A 60 12.66 -1.89 4.46
CA LEU A 60 14.06 -2.29 4.45
C LEU A 60 14.61 -2.69 5.83
N LYS A 61 14.02 -2.19 6.91
CA LYS A 61 14.49 -2.46 8.28
C LYS A 61 13.67 -3.53 8.97
N SER A 62 12.35 -3.51 8.81
CA SER A 62 11.40 -4.25 9.65
C SER A 62 10.06 -4.58 8.97
N GLY A 63 10.01 -4.62 7.63
CA GLY A 63 8.76 -4.78 6.87
C GLY A 63 8.16 -6.19 6.79
N CYS A 64 8.81 -7.20 7.38
CA CYS A 64 8.38 -8.60 7.32
C CYS A 64 7.87 -9.11 8.66
N LEU A 65 7.33 -10.34 8.67
CA LEU A 65 7.00 -11.07 9.89
C LEU A 65 8.23 -11.12 10.81
N ASN A 66 8.02 -10.87 12.11
CA ASN A 66 9.03 -10.79 13.17
C ASN A 66 9.97 -9.57 13.12
N GLY A 67 9.62 -8.52 12.38
CA GLY A 67 10.43 -7.29 12.34
C GLY A 67 11.71 -7.43 11.54
N SER A 68 11.83 -8.46 10.70
CA SER A 68 12.92 -8.59 9.74
C SER A 68 12.70 -7.71 8.50
N PRO A 69 13.76 -7.37 7.74
CA PRO A 69 13.65 -6.72 6.43
C PRO A 69 12.71 -7.48 5.48
N ALA A 70 11.91 -6.75 4.72
CA ALA A 70 11.11 -7.34 3.65
C ALA A 70 12.04 -7.82 2.51
N LYS A 71 11.70 -8.97 1.91
CA LYS A 71 12.42 -9.46 0.73
C LYS A 71 12.32 -8.43 -0.42
N PRO A 72 13.37 -8.27 -1.25
CA PRO A 72 13.36 -7.33 -2.37
C PRO A 72 12.17 -7.52 -3.31
N SER A 73 11.81 -8.77 -3.62
CA SER A 73 10.65 -9.10 -4.45
C SER A 73 9.32 -8.64 -3.84
N THR A 74 9.14 -8.82 -2.53
CA THR A 74 7.96 -8.35 -1.79
C THR A 74 7.86 -6.83 -1.78
N MET A 75 8.98 -6.14 -1.55
CA MET A 75 9.02 -4.68 -1.62
C MET A 75 8.65 -4.18 -3.01
N GLN A 76 9.31 -4.71 -4.05
CA GLN A 76 9.05 -4.31 -5.43
C GLN A 76 7.57 -4.50 -5.78
N PHE A 77 7.01 -5.67 -5.47
CA PHE A 77 5.61 -5.98 -5.70
C PHE A 77 4.68 -4.99 -4.99
N ARG A 78 4.93 -4.73 -3.70
CA ARG A 78 4.12 -3.80 -2.91
C ARG A 78 4.19 -2.37 -3.44
N PHE A 79 5.37 -1.88 -3.80
CA PHE A 79 5.52 -0.52 -4.33
C PHE A 79 4.92 -0.36 -5.73
N VAL A 80 4.95 -1.39 -6.57
CA VAL A 80 4.23 -1.37 -7.86
C VAL A 80 2.72 -1.21 -7.62
N GLN A 81 2.18 -1.94 -6.66
CA GLN A 81 0.75 -1.88 -6.34
C GLN A 81 0.35 -0.54 -5.72
N LEU A 82 1.14 -0.03 -4.76
CA LEU A 82 0.90 1.28 -4.16
C LEU A 82 0.99 2.39 -5.21
N ASN A 83 1.98 2.36 -6.10
CA ASN A 83 2.08 3.35 -7.19
C ASN A 83 0.86 3.33 -8.10
N ALA A 84 0.32 2.16 -8.44
CA ALA A 84 -0.89 2.06 -9.23
C ALA A 84 -2.13 2.62 -8.49
N ILE A 85 -2.22 2.40 -7.18
CA ILE A 85 -3.29 2.97 -6.34
C ILE A 85 -3.19 4.50 -6.30
N PHE A 86 -2.02 5.06 -5.98
CA PHE A 86 -1.84 6.51 -5.89
C PHE A 86 -2.04 7.23 -7.23
N ARG A 87 -1.62 6.62 -8.35
CA ARG A 87 -1.90 7.14 -9.70
C ARG A 87 -3.37 7.15 -10.10
N PHE A 88 -4.21 6.39 -9.42
CA PHE A 88 -5.66 6.44 -9.64
C PHE A 88 -6.31 7.60 -8.88
N PHE A 89 -5.69 8.07 -7.80
CA PHE A 89 -6.21 9.16 -6.96
C PHE A 89 -5.71 10.55 -7.35
N CYS A 90 -4.52 10.64 -7.96
CA CYS A 90 -3.87 11.86 -8.43
C CYS A 90 -3.91 11.95 -9.96
#